data_AF-A0A8T7BN70-F1
#
_entry.id   AF-A0A8T7BN70-F1
#
_cell.length_a   1.000
_cell.length_b   1.000
_cell.length_c   1.000
_cell.angle_alpha   90.00
_cell.angle_beta   90.00
_cell.angle_gamma   90.00
#
_symmetry.space_group_name_H-M   'P 1'
#
loop_
_entity.id
_entity.type
_entity.pdbx_description
1 polymer ?
#
loop_
_entity_poly.entity_id
_entity_poly.type
_entity_poly.pdbx_seq_one_letter_code
_entity_poly.pdbx_strand_id
1 'polypeptide(L)'
;AGLPPEIIDIIRYRKPLDGIHDREASIIQMGREIFQYHKVSSETFARVQKHLNNRDLIDLLYFMGNYTRTAILLHAVDAHLPYNREDLLPLQ
;
A
#
# COMPACT_ATOMS: atom_id res chain seq x y z
N ALA A 1 -16.82 2.86 -6.45
CA ALA A 1 -16.82 3.13 -5.00
C ALA A 1 -15.37 3.23 -4.53
N GLY A 2 -15.04 4.19 -3.69
CA GLY A 2 -13.69 4.38 -3.13
C GLY A 2 -13.47 3.58 -1.85
N LEU A 3 -12.23 3.59 -1.35
CA LEU A 3 -11.87 3.01 -0.05
C LEU A 3 -12.47 3.85 1.09
N PRO A 4 -12.91 3.27 2.21
CA PRO A 4 -13.37 4.05 3.37
C PRO A 4 -12.27 4.99 3.89
N PRO A 5 -12.61 6.23 4.30
CA PRO A 5 -11.64 7.20 4.81
C PRO A 5 -10.79 6.66 5.96
N GLU A 6 -11.35 5.81 6.82
CA GLU A 6 -10.62 5.23 7.95
C GLU A 6 -9.46 4.34 7.49
N ILE A 7 -9.65 3.59 6.40
CA ILE A 7 -8.62 2.72 5.83
C ILE A 7 -7.51 3.58 5.20
N ILE A 8 -7.88 4.67 4.53
CA ILE A 8 -6.93 5.62 3.94
C ILE A 8 -6.01 6.17 5.04
N ASP A 9 -6.59 6.58 6.17
CA ASP A 9 -5.85 7.07 7.32
C ASP A 9 -4.95 6.00 7.95
N ILE A 10 -5.43 4.76 8.05
CA ILE A 10 -4.63 3.65 8.58
C ILE A 10 -3.40 3.37 7.71
N ILE A 11 -3.56 3.42 6.39
CA ILE A 11 -2.46 3.24 5.45
C ILE A 11 -1.49 4.43 5.53
N ARG A 12 -2.02 5.66 5.44
CA ARG A 12 -1.22 6.91 5.43
C ARG A 12 -0.37 7.06 6.68
N TYR A 13 -1.01 6.97 7.84
CA TYR A 13 -0.35 7.21 9.13
C TYR A 13 0.25 5.95 9.74
N ARG A 14 0.25 4.83 8.99
CA ARG A 14 0.73 3.51 9.45
C ARG A 14 0.11 3.09 10.80
N LYS A 15 -1.17 3.41 11.04
CA LYS A 15 -1.87 3.08 12.29
C LYS A 15 -1.98 1.56 12.50
N PRO A 16 -2.28 1.09 13.73
CA PRO A 16 -2.63 -0.30 13.99
C PRO A 16 -3.75 -0.80 13.06
N LEU A 17 -3.74 -2.09 12.74
CA LEU A 17 -4.71 -2.73 11.83
C LEU A 17 -5.92 -3.34 12.58
N ASP A 18 -6.14 -2.91 13.81
CA ASP A 18 -7.25 -3.39 14.64
C ASP A 18 -8.60 -3.02 13.99
N GLY A 19 -9.53 -3.97 14.00
CA GLY A 19 -10.86 -3.78 13.39
C GLY A 19 -10.88 -3.83 11.86
N ILE A 20 -9.74 -4.06 11.20
CA ILE A 20 -9.68 -4.25 9.75
C ILE A 20 -9.91 -5.72 9.41
N HIS A 21 -10.70 -5.97 8.36
CA HIS A 21 -10.91 -7.31 7.83
C HIS A 21 -9.57 -7.97 7.48
N ASP A 22 -9.44 -9.26 7.80
CA ASP A 22 -8.15 -9.98 7.73
C ASP A 22 -7.51 -9.93 6.34
N ARG A 23 -8.32 -9.93 5.28
CA ARG A 23 -7.85 -9.81 3.89
C ARG A 23 -7.11 -8.50 3.67
N GLU A 24 -7.74 -7.36 3.96
CA GLU A 24 -7.16 -6.03 3.83
C GLU A 24 -5.98 -5.85 4.77
N ALA A 25 -6.11 -6.29 6.03
CA ALA A 25 -5.05 -6.19 7.02
C ALA A 25 -3.78 -6.95 6.59
N SER A 26 -3.92 -8.18 6.09
CA SER A 26 -2.80 -9.00 5.63
C SER A 26 -2.09 -8.39 4.41
N ILE A 27 -2.83 -7.80 3.47
CA ILE A 27 -2.27 -7.10 2.31
C ILE A 27 -1.53 -5.83 2.74
N ILE A 28 -2.12 -5.02 3.63
CA ILE A 28 -1.48 -3.79 4.15
C ILE A 28 -0.20 -4.15 4.91
N GLN A 29 -0.24 -5.18 5.75
CA GLN A 29 0.92 -5.65 6.50
C GLN A 29 2.04 -6.14 5.57
N MET A 30 1.71 -6.92 4.55
CA MET A 30 2.68 -7.36 3.53
C MET A 30 3.34 -6.16 2.84
N GLY A 31 2.56 -5.15 2.43
CA GLY A 31 3.11 -3.92 1.85
C GLY A 31 4.08 -3.21 2.80
N ARG A 32 3.73 -3.08 4.08
CA ARG A 32 4.63 -2.50 5.11
C ARG A 32 5.93 -3.28 5.21
N GLU A 33 5.87 -4.60 5.23
CA GLU A 33 7.03 -5.48 5.33
C GLU A 33 7.96 -5.38 4.11
N ILE A 34 7.39 -5.36 2.91
CA ILE A 34 8.14 -5.20 1.66
C ILE A 34 8.91 -3.87 1.65
N PHE A 35 8.24 -2.75 1.95
CA PHE A 35 8.84 -1.43 1.79
C PHE A 35 9.68 -0.96 2.97
N GLN A 36 9.53 -1.56 4.16
CA GLN A 36 10.31 -1.17 5.35
C GLN A 36 11.46 -2.15 5.64
N TYR A 37 11.20 -3.45 5.48
CA TYR A 37 12.15 -4.50 5.90
C TYR A 37 12.70 -5.29 4.72
N HIS A 38 12.22 -5.04 3.50
CA HIS A 38 12.60 -5.78 2.28
C HIS A 38 12.46 -7.30 2.41
N LYS A 39 11.58 -7.75 3.31
CA LYS A 39 11.33 -9.15 3.63
C LYS A 39 9.91 -9.31 4.17
N VAL A 40 9.20 -10.30 3.65
CA VAL A 40 7.89 -10.69 4.16
C VAL A 40 8.06 -11.87 5.11
N SER A 41 7.42 -11.82 6.28
CA SER A 41 7.40 -12.90 7.25
C SER A 41 6.57 -14.08 6.74
N SER A 42 6.92 -15.30 7.16
CA SER A 42 6.15 -16.50 6.80
C SER A 42 4.70 -16.42 7.29
N GLU A 43 4.49 -15.78 8.45
CA GLU A 43 3.15 -15.56 9.02
C GLU A 43 2.30 -14.65 8.13
N THR A 44 2.83 -13.48 7.74
CA THR A 44 2.14 -12.54 6.85
C THR A 44 1.87 -13.17 5.49
N PHE A 45 2.83 -13.88 4.92
CA PHE A 45 2.65 -14.59 3.66
C PHE A 45 1.56 -15.66 3.73
N ALA A 46 1.56 -16.48 4.79
CA ALA A 46 0.54 -17.50 5.00
C ALA A 46 -0.86 -16.89 5.20
N ARG A 47 -0.98 -15.73 5.88
CA ARG A 47 -2.25 -15.01 6.02
C ARG A 47 -2.77 -14.52 4.67
N VAL A 48 -1.91 -13.93 3.84
CA VAL A 48 -2.32 -13.46 2.50
C VAL A 48 -2.77 -14.63 1.61
N GLN A 49 -2.09 -15.78 1.67
CA GLN A 49 -2.47 -16.97 0.89
C GLN A 49 -3.85 -17.55 1.24
N LYS A 50 -4.41 -17.24 2.42
CA LYS A 50 -5.80 -17.62 2.74
C LYS A 50 -6.83 -16.89 1.87
N HIS A 51 -6.44 -15.75 1.29
CA HIS A 51 -7.34 -14.84 0.56
C HIS A 51 -6.99 -14.68 -0.92
N LEU A 52 -5.73 -14.86 -1.28
CA LEU A 52 -5.22 -14.72 -2.65
C LEU A 52 -4.51 -16.00 -3.07
N ASN A 53 -4.80 -16.47 -4.29
CA ASN A 53 -3.98 -17.49 -4.90
C ASN A 53 -2.62 -16.90 -5.36
N ASN A 54 -1.69 -17.77 -5.75
CA ASN A 54 -0.34 -17.35 -6.14
C ASN A 54 -0.33 -16.37 -7.32
N ARG A 55 -1.23 -16.53 -8.29
CA ARG A 55 -1.29 -15.63 -9.45
C ARG A 55 -1.75 -14.23 -9.03
N ASP A 56 -2.85 -14.15 -8.29
CA ASP A 56 -3.40 -12.88 -7.82
C ASP A 56 -2.41 -12.15 -6.89
N LEU A 57 -1.65 -12.90 -6.09
CA LEU A 57 -0.57 -12.35 -5.27
C LEU A 57 0.55 -11.75 -6.13
N ILE A 58 1.02 -12.46 -7.16
CA ILE A 58 2.05 -11.94 -8.07
C ILE A 58 1.57 -10.69 -8.81
N ASP A 59 0.32 -10.70 -9.27
CA ASP A 59 -0.30 -9.54 -9.93
C ASP A 59 -0.35 -8.34 -8.96
N LEU A 60 -0.75 -8.56 -7.70
CA LEU A 60 -0.73 -7.53 -6.65
C LEU A 60 0.67 -6.95 -6.41
N LEU A 61 1.69 -7.81 -6.32
CA LEU A 61 3.09 -7.38 -6.14
C LEU A 61 3.59 -6.57 -7.33
N TYR A 62 3.19 -6.96 -8.55
CA TYR A 62 3.48 -6.21 -9.76
C TYR A 62 2.85 -4.81 -9.72
N PHE A 63 1.60 -4.69 -9.27
CA PHE A 63 0.95 -3.40 -9.07
C PHE A 63 1.69 -2.53 -8.04
N MET A 64 2.05 -3.09 -6.88
CA MET A 64 2.83 -2.37 -5.85
C MET A 64 4.18 -1.86 -6.40
N GLY A 65 4.89 -2.71 -7.16
CA GLY A 65 6.15 -2.34 -7.80
C GLY A 65 6.00 -1.21 -8.81
N ASN A 66 4.95 -1.24 -9.64
CA ASN A 66 4.69 -0.18 -10.62
C ASN A 66 4.43 1.18 -9.98
N TYR A 67 3.65 1.24 -8.91
CA TYR A 67 3.42 2.50 -8.19
C TYR A 67 4.69 3.00 -7.51
N THR A 68 5.49 2.09 -6.96
CA THR A 68 6.79 2.44 -6.36
C THR A 68 7.74 3.02 -7.39
N ARG A 69 7.81 2.42 -8.59
CA ARG A 69 8.59 2.95 -9.72
C ARG A 69 8.16 4.37 -10.08
N THR A 70 6.86 4.62 -10.17
CA THR A 70 6.33 5.97 -10.43
C THR A 70 6.69 6.94 -9.31
N ALA A 71 6.54 6.56 -8.04
CA ALA A 71 6.90 7.40 -6.90
C ALA A 71 8.39 7.77 -6.90
N ILE A 72 9.27 6.81 -7.21
CA ILE A 72 10.72 7.05 -7.37
C ILE A 72 10.97 8.10 -8.45
N LEU A 73 10.33 7.99 -9.61
CA LEU A 73 10.51 8.95 -10.70
C LEU A 73 10.02 10.35 -10.31
N LEU A 74 8.85 10.45 -9.67
CA LEU A 74 8.29 11.72 -9.21
C LEU A 74 9.18 12.39 -8.17
N HIS A 75 9.72 11.63 -7.20
CA HIS A 75 10.66 12.13 -6.21
C HIS A 75 11.98 12.58 -6.85
N ALA A 76 12.51 11.82 -7.81
CA ALA A 76 13.81 12.13 -8.42
C ALA A 76 13.81 13.45 -9.22
N VAL A 77 12.65 13.85 -9.75
CA VAL A 77 12.51 15.10 -10.53
C VAL A 77 11.82 16.23 -9.76
N ASP A 78 11.57 16.03 -8.46
CA ASP A 78 10.84 16.99 -7.62
C ASP A 78 9.50 17.42 -8.26
N ALA A 79 8.71 16.42 -8.67
CA ALA A 79 7.47 16.66 -9.38
C ALA A 79 6.43 17.35 -8.48
N HIS A 80 5.99 18.54 -8.89
CA HIS A 80 4.93 19.30 -8.22
C HIS A 80 3.57 19.11 -8.86
N LEU A 81 2.49 19.29 -8.09
CA LEU A 81 1.14 19.31 -8.62
C LEU A 81 0.94 20.47 -9.61
N PRO A 82 0.15 20.29 -10.69
CA PRO A 82 -0.25 21.40 -11.55
C PRO A 82 -0.96 22.50 -10.77
N TYR A 83 -0.72 23.76 -11.11
CA TYR A 83 -1.26 24.94 -10.40
C TYR A 83 -2.80 24.93 -10.25
N ASN A 84 -3.52 24.25 -11.14
CA ASN A 84 -4.99 24.18 -11.14
C ASN A 84 -5.56 22.89 -10.51
N ARG A 85 -4.74 22.10 -9.81
CA ARG A 85 -5.21 20.93 -9.06
C ARG A 85 -5.18 21.19 -7.56
N GLU A 86 -6.32 20.95 -6.92
CA GLU A 86 -6.38 20.83 -5.46
C GLU A 86 -5.60 19.60 -5.01
N ASP A 87 -4.84 19.77 -3.93
CA ASP A 87 -4.22 18.63 -3.26
C ASP A 87 -5.30 17.84 -2.54
N LEU A 88 -5.46 16.58 -2.95
CA LEU A 88 -6.43 15.67 -2.35
C LEU A 88 -5.93 15.13 -1.00
N LEU A 89 -4.66 15.35 -0.68
CA LEU A 89 -4.04 14.98 0.57
C LEU A 89 -3.49 16.27 1.23
N PRO A 90 -3.58 16.42 2.55
CA PRO A 90 -2.90 17.53 3.21
C PRO A 90 -1.38 17.39 3.03
N LEU A 91 -0.72 18.48 2.65
CA LEU A 91 0.74 18.61 2.59
C LEU A 91 1.34 18.21 3.95
N GLN A 92 2.41 17.40 3.94
CA GLN A 92 3.14 16.98 5.15
C GLN A 92 4.14 18.04 5.60
#